data_AF-A0A3P7U4L3-F1
#
_entry.id   AF-A0A3P7U4L3-F1
#
_cell.length_a   1.000
_cell.length_b   1.000
_cell.length_c   1.000
_cell.angle_alpha   90.00
_cell.angle_beta   90.00
_cell.angle_gamma   90.00
#
_symmetry.space_group_name_H-M   'P 1'
#
loop_
_entity.id
_entity.type
_entity.pdbx_description
1 polymer ?
#
loop_
_entity_poly.entity_id
_entity_poly.type
_entity_poly.pdbx_seq_one_letter_code
_entity_poly.pdbx_strand_id
1 'polypeptide(L)'
;MCFKNTIKYVVIRLTETSDDTFNALQAFGKTVGKTTVECKDVPGFIVNRLLIPYLIEAIRMVERGDASPRDIDTAMKLGAGYPMGPFELLDYVGLDTTKFILDGKFSHPNEKQFDPNPMLNKLVADGKLGKKSGEGFYSYK
;
A
#
# COMPACT_ATOMS: atom_id res chain seq x y z
N MET A 1 -0.04 20.28 -2.28
CA MET A 1 -0.95 20.54 -1.14
C MET A 1 -1.74 19.27 -0.87
N CYS A 2 -1.27 18.33 -0.04
CA CYS A 2 -2.16 17.39 0.71
C CYS A 2 -1.51 16.40 1.69
N PHE A 3 -0.20 16.41 1.92
CA PHE A 3 0.42 15.56 2.97
C PHE A 3 0.94 16.34 4.18
N LYS A 4 0.31 17.49 4.46
CA LYS A 4 0.46 18.14 5.77
C LYS A 4 -0.65 17.62 6.69
N ASN A 5 -0.29 16.67 7.56
CA ASN A 5 -0.93 16.40 8.85
C ASN A 5 -2.30 15.67 8.93
N THR A 6 -2.57 14.61 8.17
CA THR A 6 -3.67 13.70 8.57
C THR A 6 -3.37 12.25 8.26
N ILE A 7 -2.86 11.52 9.26
CA ILE A 7 -3.00 10.06 9.27
C ILE A 7 -4.50 9.80 9.39
N LYS A 8 -5.11 9.20 8.37
CA LYS A 8 -6.52 8.79 8.36
C LYS A 8 -6.60 7.36 8.88
N TYR A 9 -7.49 7.08 9.82
CA TYR A 9 -7.65 5.77 10.45
C TYR A 9 -8.93 5.11 9.93
N VAL A 10 -8.88 3.79 9.75
CA VAL A 10 -10.07 2.98 9.44
C VAL A 10 -10.62 2.45 10.75
N VAL A 11 -11.91 2.64 10.98
CA VAL A 11 -12.65 2.04 12.09
C VAL A 11 -13.37 0.82 11.56
N ILE A 12 -13.01 -0.34 12.09
CA ILE A 12 -13.52 -1.63 11.64
C ILE A 12 -14.73 -1.98 12.49
N ARG A 13 -15.82 -2.36 11.83
CA ARG A 13 -17.04 -2.84 12.48
C ARG A 13 -17.20 -4.33 12.21
N LEU A 14 -17.08 -5.14 13.27
CA LEU A 14 -17.46 -6.54 13.24
C LEU A 14 -18.98 -6.66 13.45
N THR A 15 -19.54 -7.81 13.09
CA THR A 15 -20.97 -8.11 13.33
C THR A 15 -21.35 -8.00 14.81
N GLU A 16 -20.41 -8.27 15.71
CA GLU A 16 -20.61 -8.21 17.16
C GLU A 16 -20.30 -6.81 17.75
N THR A 17 -19.74 -5.89 16.97
CA THR A 17 -19.44 -4.53 17.45
C THR A 17 -20.73 -3.72 17.58
N SER A 18 -21.06 -3.32 18.82
CA SER A 18 -22.22 -2.47 19.10
C SER A 18 -22.07 -1.07 18.51
N ASP A 19 -23.18 -0.42 18.20
CA ASP A 19 -23.20 0.99 17.75
C ASP A 19 -22.53 1.92 18.76
N ASP A 20 -22.71 1.69 20.06
CA ASP A 20 -22.09 2.49 21.11
C ASP A 20 -20.57 2.41 21.09
N THR A 21 -20.01 1.21 20.93
CA THR A 21 -18.56 0.99 20.83
C THR A 21 -18.00 1.67 19.58
N PHE A 22 -18.71 1.50 18.46
CA PHE A 22 -18.31 2.10 17.18
C PHE A 22 -18.35 3.63 17.23
N ASN A 23 -19.43 4.21 17.77
CA ASN A 23 -19.60 5.66 17.92
C ASN A 23 -18.58 6.26 18.90
N ALA A 24 -18.28 5.58 20.00
CA ALA A 24 -17.24 5.99 20.95
C ALA A 24 -15.85 6.03 20.27
N LEU A 25 -15.52 5.02 19.47
CA LEU A 25 -14.24 4.97 18.76
C LEU A 25 -14.14 6.04 17.67
N GLN A 26 -15.23 6.32 16.95
CA GLN A 26 -15.28 7.44 16.01
C GLN A 26 -15.11 8.80 16.71
N ALA A 27 -15.77 8.99 17.85
CA ALA A 27 -15.64 10.21 18.64
C ALA A 27 -14.20 10.39 19.15
N PHE A 28 -13.57 9.32 19.65
CA PHE A 28 -12.17 9.33 20.06
C PHE A 28 -11.23 9.66 18.90
N GLY A 29 -11.43 9.09 17.71
CA GLY A 29 -10.63 9.42 16.54
C GLY A 29 -10.64 10.93 16.22
N LYS A 30 -11.79 11.60 16.39
CA LYS A 30 -11.90 13.06 16.22
C LYS A 30 -11.11 13.82 17.29
N THR A 31 -11.11 13.39 18.55
CA THR A 31 -10.39 14.11 19.63
C THR A 31 -8.88 14.09 19.46
N VAL A 32 -8.33 13.03 18.84
CA VAL A 32 -6.90 12.94 18.51
C VAL A 32 -6.56 13.50 17.11
N GLY A 33 -7.48 14.26 16.50
CA GLY A 33 -7.28 14.94 15.22
C GLY A 33 -7.18 13.99 14.02
N LYS A 34 -7.79 12.82 14.11
CA LYS A 34 -7.80 11.81 13.04
C LYS A 34 -9.15 11.77 12.34
N THR A 35 -9.13 11.45 11.05
CA THR A 35 -10.35 11.13 10.31
C THR A 35 -10.60 9.63 10.39
N THR A 36 -11.79 9.25 10.83
CA THR A 36 -12.24 7.86 10.90
C THR A 36 -13.11 7.51 9.70
N VAL A 37 -12.97 6.30 9.18
CA VAL A 37 -13.81 5.76 8.08
C VAL A 37 -14.33 4.39 8.47
N GLU A 38 -15.62 4.13 8.27
CA GLU A 38 -16.24 2.83 8.54
C GLU A 38 -15.86 1.80 7.48
N CYS A 39 -15.49 0.58 7.92
CA CYS A 39 -15.29 -0.56 7.04
C CYS A 39 -15.74 -1.86 7.72
N LYS A 40 -16.24 -2.81 6.92
CA LYS A 40 -16.41 -4.20 7.37
C LYS A 40 -15.04 -4.85 7.57
N ASP A 41 -14.97 -5.86 8.42
CA ASP A 41 -13.76 -6.67 8.53
C ASP A 41 -13.58 -7.54 7.27
N VAL A 42 -12.75 -7.03 6.36
CA VAL A 42 -12.35 -7.71 5.13
C VAL A 42 -10.82 -7.69 5.03
N PRO A 43 -10.18 -8.74 4.49
CA PRO A 43 -8.74 -8.76 4.30
C PRO A 43 -8.25 -7.51 3.54
N GLY A 44 -7.32 -6.77 4.15
CA GLY A 44 -6.75 -5.54 3.60
C GLY A 44 -7.59 -4.27 3.82
N PHE A 45 -8.75 -4.38 4.48
CA PHE A 45 -9.69 -3.27 4.74
C PHE A 45 -9.96 -2.46 3.46
N ILE A 46 -9.95 -1.12 3.55
CA ILE A 46 -10.11 -0.22 2.39
C ILE A 46 -8.75 0.05 1.74
N VAL A 47 -7.80 0.58 2.52
CA VAL A 47 -6.57 1.17 1.98
C VAL A 47 -5.69 0.11 1.34
N ASN A 48 -5.34 -0.96 2.04
CA ASN A 48 -4.40 -1.95 1.50
C ASN A 48 -5.05 -2.76 0.37
N ARG A 49 -6.37 -2.96 0.40
CA ARG A 49 -7.11 -3.63 -0.66
C ARG A 49 -7.11 -2.86 -1.98
N LEU A 50 -7.01 -1.53 -1.95
CA LEU A 50 -6.85 -0.69 -3.15
C LEU A 50 -5.37 -0.46 -3.49
N LEU A 51 -4.55 -0.22 -2.47
CA LEU A 51 -3.17 0.19 -2.63
C LEU A 51 -2.30 -0.95 -3.17
N ILE A 52 -2.42 -2.16 -2.63
CA ILE A 52 -1.54 -3.27 -3.01
C ILE A 52 -1.72 -3.64 -4.49
N PRO A 53 -2.94 -3.90 -5.02
CA PRO A 53 -3.14 -4.16 -6.45
C PRO A 53 -2.57 -3.09 -7.37
N TYR A 54 -2.73 -1.81 -6.99
CA TYR A 54 -2.15 -0.69 -7.72
C TYR A 54 -0.61 -0.77 -7.78
N LEU A 55 0.05 -1.05 -6.65
CA LEU A 55 1.50 -1.21 -6.61
C LEU A 55 1.97 -2.43 -7.42
N ILE A 56 1.24 -3.55 -7.36
CA ILE A 56 1.59 -4.75 -8.12
C ILE A 56 1.41 -4.52 -9.62
N GLU A 57 0.36 -3.82 -10.04
CA GLU A 57 0.20 -3.50 -11.46
C GLU A 57 1.31 -2.57 -11.96
N ALA A 58 1.75 -1.60 -11.15
CA ALA A 58 2.91 -0.79 -11.50
C ALA A 58 4.16 -1.66 -11.73
N ILE A 59 4.45 -2.62 -10.85
CA ILE A 59 5.57 -3.56 -11.04
C ILE A 59 5.39 -4.38 -12.32
N ARG A 60 4.17 -4.88 -12.60
CA ARG A 60 3.87 -5.64 -13.82
C ARG A 60 4.07 -4.83 -15.09
N MET A 61 3.74 -3.54 -15.09
CA MET A 61 4.02 -2.64 -16.21
C MET A 61 5.53 -2.57 -16.51
N VAL A 62 6.37 -2.52 -15.47
CA VAL A 62 7.83 -2.53 -15.63
C VAL A 62 8.31 -3.90 -16.12
N GLU A 63 7.78 -5.00 -15.60
CA GLU A 63 8.10 -6.35 -16.07
C GLU A 63 7.79 -6.57 -17.55
N ARG A 64 6.68 -6.01 -18.04
CA ARG A 64 6.30 -6.08 -19.46
C ARG A 64 7.07 -5.10 -20.35
N GLY A 65 7.79 -4.15 -19.75
CA GLY A 65 8.50 -3.09 -20.46
C GLY A 65 7.61 -1.96 -20.96
N ASP A 66 6.42 -1.78 -20.38
CA ASP A 66 5.46 -0.73 -20.78
C ASP A 66 6.02 0.68 -20.49
N ALA A 67 6.74 0.84 -19.38
CA ALA A 67 7.38 2.09 -18.96
C ALA A 67 8.47 1.85 -17.91
N SER A 68 9.35 2.84 -17.70
CA SER A 68 10.35 2.79 -16.63
C SER A 68 9.74 3.08 -15.25
N PRO A 69 10.34 2.60 -14.13
CA PRO A 69 9.89 2.95 -12.78
C PRO A 69 9.75 4.46 -12.56
N ARG A 70 10.72 5.22 -13.11
CA ARG A 70 10.78 6.68 -13.00
C ARG A 70 9.62 7.36 -13.74
N ASP A 71 9.28 6.89 -14.93
CA ASP A 71 8.20 7.48 -15.73
C ASP A 71 6.84 7.17 -15.12
N ILE A 72 6.65 5.96 -14.58
CA ILE A 72 5.44 5.58 -13.84
C ILE A 72 5.29 6.46 -12.59
N ASP A 73 6.37 6.63 -11.80
CA ASP A 73 6.35 7.53 -10.64
C ASP A 73 5.99 8.96 -11.01
N THR A 74 6.55 9.46 -12.12
CA THR A 74 6.27 10.81 -12.63
C THR A 74 4.82 10.94 -13.08
N ALA A 75 4.31 9.97 -13.82
CA ALA A 75 2.92 9.94 -14.30
C ALA A 75 1.92 9.89 -13.13
N MET A 76 2.18 9.07 -12.11
CA MET A 76 1.28 8.97 -10.96
C MET A 76 1.30 10.23 -10.08
N LYS A 77 2.45 10.90 -9.97
CA LYS A 77 2.53 12.18 -9.25
C LYS A 77 1.84 13.32 -9.99
N LEU A 78 2.14 13.48 -11.28
CA LEU A 78 1.66 14.62 -12.06
C LEU A 78 0.25 14.42 -12.62
N GLY A 79 -0.09 13.20 -13.01
CA GLY A 79 -1.39 12.85 -13.60
C GLY A 79 -2.46 12.52 -12.57
N ALA A 80 -2.15 11.63 -11.62
CA ALA A 80 -3.11 11.20 -10.59
C ALA A 80 -3.01 11.99 -9.27
N GLY A 81 -2.04 12.91 -9.16
CA GLY A 81 -1.89 13.78 -8.00
C GLY A 81 -1.34 13.10 -6.75
N TYR A 82 -0.72 11.91 -6.89
CA TYR A 82 -0.07 11.25 -5.76
C TYR A 82 1.14 12.04 -5.25
N PRO A 83 1.39 12.06 -3.94
CA PRO A 83 2.55 12.77 -3.39
C PRO A 83 3.89 12.08 -3.69
N MET A 84 3.81 10.77 -3.95
CA MET A 84 4.91 9.83 -4.03
C MET A 84 4.50 8.79 -5.06
N GLY A 85 5.43 8.43 -5.94
CA GLY A 85 5.18 7.43 -6.96
C GLY A 85 5.10 6.02 -6.36
N PRO A 86 4.51 5.04 -7.08
CA PRO A 86 4.41 3.68 -6.58
C PRO A 86 5.78 3.05 -6.25
N PHE A 87 6.83 3.31 -7.05
CA PHE A 87 8.14 2.71 -6.83
C PHE A 87 8.90 3.38 -5.67
N GLU A 88 8.82 4.70 -5.56
CA GLU A 88 9.31 5.40 -4.37
C GLU A 88 8.61 4.92 -3.10
N LEU A 89 7.30 4.67 -3.17
CA LEU A 89 6.52 4.16 -2.04
C LEU A 89 6.91 2.72 -1.69
N LEU A 90 7.06 1.85 -2.70
CA LEU A 90 7.53 0.47 -2.53
C LEU A 90 8.90 0.44 -1.84
N ASP A 91 9.85 1.24 -2.29
CA ASP A 91 11.18 1.32 -1.70
C ASP A 91 11.18 1.98 -0.31
N TYR A 92 10.22 2.88 -0.04
CA TYR A 92 10.07 3.50 1.28
C TYR A 92 9.46 2.52 2.31
N VAL A 93 8.43 1.76 1.93
CA VAL A 93 7.78 0.77 2.78
C VAL A 93 8.67 -0.46 3.00
N GLY A 94 9.33 -0.91 1.94
CA GLY A 94 10.16 -2.11 1.92
C GLY A 94 9.55 -3.20 1.06
N LEU A 95 10.38 -3.76 0.16
CA LEU A 95 9.93 -4.78 -0.78
C LEU A 95 9.62 -6.12 -0.11
N ASP A 96 10.33 -6.47 0.95
CA ASP A 96 10.04 -7.64 1.78
C ASP A 96 8.71 -7.54 2.51
N THR A 97 8.36 -6.34 3.00
CA THR A 97 7.07 -6.09 3.65
C THR A 97 5.94 -6.23 2.64
N THR A 98 6.13 -5.67 1.43
CA THR A 98 5.17 -5.81 0.33
C THR A 98 4.99 -7.28 -0.06
N LYS A 99 6.08 -8.03 -0.23
CA LYS A 99 6.06 -9.46 -0.52
C LYS A 99 5.38 -10.25 0.60
N PHE A 100 5.66 -9.95 1.86
CA PHE A 100 5.00 -10.59 3.01
C PHE A 100 3.48 -10.36 3.01
N ILE A 101 3.02 -9.16 2.63
CA ILE A 101 1.58 -8.86 2.51
C ILE A 101 0.94 -9.69 1.38
N LEU A 102 1.63 -9.84 0.24
CA LEU A 102 1.15 -10.66 -0.89
C LEU A 102 1.11 -12.16 -0.57
N ASP A 103 2.18 -12.69 0.02
CA ASP A 103 2.30 -14.11 0.34
C ASP A 103 1.48 -14.53 1.59
N GLY A 104 1.18 -13.57 2.45
CA GLY A 104 0.56 -13.79 3.76
C GLY A 104 -0.96 -14.01 3.73
N LYS A 105 -1.56 -14.05 4.93
CA LYS A 105 -3.00 -14.25 5.19
C LYS A 105 -3.93 -13.14 4.65
N PHE A 106 -3.37 -12.08 4.07
CA PHE A 106 -4.14 -11.08 3.32
C PHE A 106 -4.31 -11.45 1.86
N SER A 107 -3.84 -12.63 1.43
CA SER A 107 -4.10 -13.13 0.10
C SER A 107 -5.60 -13.15 -0.15
N HIS A 108 -5.97 -12.59 -1.29
CA HIS A 108 -7.28 -12.75 -1.87
C HIS A 108 -7.13 -13.90 -2.86
N PRO A 109 -7.21 -15.17 -2.44
CA PRO A 109 -6.83 -16.33 -3.27
C PRO A 109 -7.66 -16.44 -4.56
N ASN A 110 -8.80 -15.74 -4.62
CA ASN A 110 -9.67 -15.68 -5.78
C ASN A 110 -9.46 -14.43 -6.65
N GLU A 111 -8.49 -13.58 -6.34
CA GLU A 111 -8.26 -12.29 -7.02
C GLU A 111 -6.83 -12.23 -7.57
N LYS A 112 -6.70 -12.41 -8.89
CA LYS A 112 -5.41 -12.44 -9.61
C LYS A 112 -4.53 -11.20 -9.45
N GLN A 113 -5.11 -10.10 -9.01
CA GLN A 113 -4.41 -8.85 -8.73
C GLN A 113 -3.46 -8.95 -7.52
N PHE A 114 -3.60 -9.99 -6.71
CA PHE A 114 -2.71 -10.32 -5.59
C PHE A 114 -1.75 -11.48 -5.90
N ASP A 115 -1.75 -12.01 -7.13
CA ASP A 115 -0.84 -13.10 -7.50
C ASP A 115 0.62 -12.66 -7.34
N PRO A 116 1.51 -13.57 -6.87
CA PRO A 116 2.92 -13.28 -6.68
C PRO A 116 3.58 -12.65 -7.91
N ASN A 117 4.47 -11.69 -7.67
CA ASN A 117 5.18 -10.96 -8.72
C ASN A 117 6.64 -11.45 -8.83
N PRO A 118 7.08 -12.02 -9.98
CA PRO A 118 8.44 -12.55 -10.14
C PRO A 118 9.55 -11.53 -9.91
N MET A 119 9.41 -10.31 -10.43
CA MET A 119 10.40 -9.24 -10.25
C MET A 119 10.52 -8.83 -8.79
N LEU A 120 9.40 -8.68 -8.07
CA LEU A 120 9.42 -8.41 -6.64
C LEU A 120 10.13 -9.53 -5.87
N ASN A 121 9.81 -10.79 -6.19
CA ASN A 121 10.42 -11.96 -5.56
C ASN A 121 11.94 -11.97 -5.75
N LYS A 122 12.41 -11.65 -6.96
CA LYS A 122 13.82 -11.57 -7.28
C LYS A 122 14.53 -10.46 -6.49
N LEU A 123 13.98 -9.25 -6.46
CA LEU A 123 14.57 -8.13 -5.72
C LEU A 123 14.70 -8.43 -4.22
N VAL A 124 13.68 -9.06 -3.63
CA VAL A 124 13.72 -9.48 -2.23
C VAL A 124 14.76 -10.58 -2.00
N ALA A 125 14.86 -11.57 -2.91
CA ALA A 125 15.87 -12.61 -2.83
C ALA A 125 17.30 -12.06 -2.95
N ASP A 126 17.49 -11.02 -3.76
CA ASP A 126 18.77 -10.32 -3.93
C ASP A 126 19.09 -9.35 -2.77
N GLY A 127 18.23 -9.26 -1.74
CA GLY A 127 18.42 -8.35 -0.60
C GLY A 127 18.21 -6.87 -0.93
N LYS A 128 17.61 -6.56 -2.09
CA LYS A 128 17.28 -5.19 -2.52
C LYS A 128 15.92 -4.81 -1.98
N LEU A 129 15.88 -4.37 -0.73
CA LEU A 129 14.65 -4.11 0.03
C LEU A 129 14.18 -2.65 -0.02
N GLY A 130 14.78 -1.80 -0.86
CA GLY A 130 14.46 -0.37 -0.95
C GLY A 130 15.40 0.49 -0.11
N LYS A 131 14.88 1.59 0.46
CA LYS A 131 15.67 2.57 1.20
C LYS A 131 16.46 1.97 2.35
N LYS A 132 15.89 0.99 3.05
CA LYS A 132 16.51 0.37 4.23
C LYS A 132 17.76 -0.47 3.92
N SER A 133 17.90 -0.94 2.69
CA SER A 133 19.09 -1.67 2.20
C SER A 133 19.96 -0.82 1.27
N GLY A 134 19.61 0.45 1.05
CA GLY A 134 20.31 1.35 0.12
C GLY A 134 20.03 1.10 -1.36
N GLU A 135 19.21 0.10 -1.70
CA GLU A 135 18.86 -0.26 -3.07
C GLU A 135 17.55 -1.06 -3.11
N GLY A 136 16.69 -0.75 -4.07
CA GLY A 136 15.44 -1.44 -4.41
C GLY A 136 15.14 -1.28 -5.90
N PHE A 137 14.03 -0.63 -6.24
CA PHE A 137 13.78 -0.13 -7.60
C PHE A 137 14.67 1.07 -7.95
N TYR A 138 15.08 1.83 -6.94
CA TYR A 138 16.06 2.91 -7.06
C TYR A 138 17.34 2.60 -6.25
N SER A 139 18.42 3.29 -6.61
CA SER A 139 19.65 3.34 -5.82
C SER A 139 19.60 4.52 -4.84
N TYR A 140 19.93 4.27 -3.57
CA TYR A 140 19.96 5.26 -2.49
C TYR A 140 21.36 5.46 -1.88
N LYS A 141 22.39 5.05 -2.63
CA LYS A 141 23.79 5.39 -2.34
C LYS A 141 24.07 6.86 -2.63
#